data_AF-A0A418GF62-F1
#
_entry.id   AF-A0A418GF62-F1
#
_cell.length_a   1.000
_cell.length_b   1.000
_cell.length_c   1.000
_cell.angle_alpha   90.00
_cell.angle_beta   90.00
_cell.angle_gamma   90.00
#
_symmetry.space_group_name_H-M   'P 1'
#
loop_
_entity.id
_entity.type
_entity.pdbx_description
1 polymer ?
#
loop_
_entity_poly.entity_id
_entity_poly.type
_entity_poly.pdbx_seq_one_letter_code
_entity_poly.pdbx_strand_id
1 'polypeptide(L)'
;MKNSKAFYRSALATAIVMALSAPAFATDSTVSTDPVTLNTEKTTLDQDVVINGDNKITAVTIETSDSDKDLNVTFGGHDITAASTVNQDFVEGVKVSGNKNVVINATDSTITAQGEGTYVRTAMVIDSTGDVVVNGGNFVAKNEKGSATGISLEATTGNNLTLNGTTINAQGNKSYSNGSTAIFAQKGNLLQGFDGDATDNITLADSNIINGGIETIVTAGNKTGIHTVNLNIKDGSVIGAANNK
;
A
#
# COMPACT_ATOMS: atom_id res chain seq x y z
N MET A 1 -54.91 -77.69 -12.73
CA MET A 1 -54.21 -77.93 -11.45
C MET A 1 -52.70 -77.76 -11.62
N LYS A 2 -52.13 -76.66 -11.12
CA LYS A 2 -50.88 -76.58 -10.34
C LYS A 2 -50.57 -75.11 -10.02
N ASN A 3 -50.48 -74.84 -8.71
CA ASN A 3 -50.00 -73.61 -8.05
C ASN A 3 -48.61 -73.19 -8.59
N SER A 4 -48.12 -71.95 -8.49
CA SER A 4 -48.09 -71.12 -7.27
C SER A 4 -47.61 -69.68 -7.54
N LYS A 5 -48.18 -68.71 -6.79
CA LYS A 5 -47.56 -67.53 -6.11
C LYS A 5 -46.75 -66.53 -7.00
N ALA A 6 -46.78 -65.20 -6.85
CA ALA A 6 -47.15 -64.35 -5.72
C ALA A 6 -47.12 -62.86 -6.15
N PHE A 7 -47.93 -62.07 -5.45
CA PHE A 7 -47.78 -60.64 -5.11
C PHE A 7 -47.74 -59.53 -6.20
N TYR A 8 -48.88 -58.84 -6.28
CA TYR A 8 -49.05 -57.43 -6.61
C TYR A 8 -48.03 -56.52 -5.90
N ARG A 9 -47.61 -55.43 -6.57
CA ARG A 9 -47.88 -54.06 -6.09
C ARG A 9 -47.43 -52.97 -7.08
N SER A 10 -48.37 -52.06 -7.32
CA SER A 10 -48.27 -50.79 -8.02
C SER A 10 -47.10 -49.91 -7.55
N ALA A 11 -46.27 -49.45 -8.48
CA ALA A 11 -45.40 -48.31 -8.26
C ALA A 11 -46.00 -47.11 -9.01
N LEU A 12 -46.70 -46.26 -8.26
CA LEU A 12 -47.15 -44.94 -8.66
C LEU A 12 -45.90 -44.07 -8.84
N ALA A 13 -45.69 -43.53 -10.04
CA ALA A 13 -44.59 -42.60 -10.31
C ALA A 13 -44.94 -41.22 -9.74
N THR A 14 -44.26 -40.81 -8.68
CA THR A 14 -44.26 -39.41 -8.21
C THR A 14 -42.92 -38.79 -8.55
N ALA A 15 -42.91 -37.90 -9.54
CA ALA A 15 -41.75 -37.08 -9.88
C ALA A 15 -41.61 -35.98 -8.82
N ILE A 16 -40.50 -35.99 -8.07
CA ILE A 16 -40.07 -34.87 -7.24
C ILE A 16 -39.07 -34.07 -8.08
N VAL A 17 -39.50 -32.93 -8.61
CA VAL A 17 -38.59 -31.92 -9.12
C VAL A 17 -38.00 -31.21 -7.90
N MET A 18 -36.79 -31.60 -7.50
CA MET A 18 -36.00 -30.78 -6.59
C MET A 18 -35.38 -29.65 -7.40
N ALA A 19 -35.96 -28.45 -7.29
CA ALA A 19 -35.25 -27.23 -7.65
C ALA A 19 -34.09 -27.08 -6.65
N LEU A 20 -32.90 -27.53 -7.05
CA LEU A 20 -31.66 -27.29 -6.34
C LEU A 20 -31.32 -25.81 -6.56
N SER A 21 -31.88 -24.92 -5.73
CA SER A 21 -31.37 -23.55 -5.62
C SER A 21 -29.99 -23.64 -4.96
N ALA A 22 -28.97 -23.87 -5.77
CA ALA A 22 -27.59 -23.71 -5.33
C ALA A 22 -27.45 -22.28 -4.78
N PRO A 23 -26.89 -22.07 -3.57
CA PRO A 23 -26.41 -20.75 -3.23
C PRO A 23 -25.40 -20.38 -4.32
N ALA A 24 -25.58 -19.22 -4.95
CA ALA A 24 -24.56 -18.67 -5.80
C ALA A 24 -23.29 -18.58 -4.94
N PHE A 25 -22.34 -19.49 -5.17
CA PHE A 25 -21.00 -19.34 -4.64
C PHE A 25 -20.54 -17.98 -5.17
N ALA A 26 -20.46 -16.99 -4.28
CA ALA A 26 -19.62 -15.83 -4.55
C ALA A 26 -18.26 -16.43 -4.89
N THR A 27 -17.83 -16.24 -6.13
CA THR A 27 -16.47 -16.58 -6.52
C THR A 27 -15.58 -15.71 -5.65
N ASP A 28 -15.03 -16.30 -4.60
CA ASP A 28 -13.96 -15.72 -3.81
C ASP A 28 -12.80 -15.51 -4.78
N SER A 29 -12.73 -14.32 -5.37
CA SER A 29 -11.69 -13.98 -6.32
C SER A 29 -10.44 -13.75 -5.50
N THR A 30 -9.50 -14.68 -5.58
CA THR A 30 -8.25 -14.63 -4.79
C THR A 30 -7.40 -13.38 -5.08
N VAL A 31 -7.74 -12.61 -6.11
CA VAL A 31 -7.06 -11.37 -6.51
C VAL A 31 -8.10 -10.34 -6.98
N SER A 32 -8.04 -9.11 -6.46
CA SER A 32 -8.74 -7.93 -6.97
C SER A 32 -7.97 -7.32 -8.14
N THR A 33 -8.66 -7.04 -9.25
CA THR A 33 -8.13 -6.20 -10.32
C THR A 33 -8.67 -4.76 -10.27
N ASP A 34 -9.44 -4.45 -9.24
CA ASP A 34 -10.00 -3.12 -8.97
C ASP A 34 -9.34 -2.51 -7.73
N PRO A 35 -9.17 -1.18 -7.67
CA PRO A 35 -8.67 -0.51 -6.47
C PRO A 35 -9.53 -0.81 -5.24
N VAL A 36 -8.89 -0.93 -4.08
CA VAL A 36 -9.57 -1.24 -2.81
C VAL A 36 -9.47 -0.04 -1.86
N THR A 37 -10.57 0.26 -1.18
CA THR A 37 -10.56 1.23 -0.08
C THR A 37 -10.69 0.51 1.27
N LEU A 38 -9.79 0.84 2.19
CA LEU A 38 -9.83 0.43 3.59
C LEU A 38 -10.15 1.65 4.45
N ASN A 39 -11.07 1.49 5.39
CA ASN A 39 -11.56 2.56 6.26
C ASN A 39 -12.15 1.94 7.54
N THR A 40 -12.93 2.72 8.30
CA THR A 40 -13.59 2.26 9.52
C THR A 40 -14.58 1.09 9.29
N GLU A 41 -15.15 0.97 8.09
CA GLU A 41 -16.11 -0.09 7.73
C GLU A 41 -15.42 -1.35 7.20
N LYS A 42 -14.29 -1.18 6.49
CA LYS A 42 -13.45 -2.27 5.97
C LYS A 42 -11.99 -2.06 6.39
N THR A 43 -11.58 -2.69 7.48
CA THR A 43 -10.21 -2.58 8.01
C THR A 43 -9.27 -3.70 7.55
N THR A 44 -9.79 -4.68 6.81
CA THR A 44 -9.02 -5.85 6.39
C THR A 44 -8.99 -5.93 4.87
N LEU A 45 -7.79 -6.13 4.33
CA LEU A 45 -7.62 -6.59 2.97
C LEU A 45 -7.80 -8.11 2.95
N ASP A 46 -8.66 -8.59 2.08
CA ASP A 46 -9.17 -9.96 2.01
C ASP A 46 -8.70 -10.74 0.79
N GLN A 47 -7.94 -10.08 -0.10
CA GLN A 47 -7.41 -10.63 -1.34
C GLN A 47 -6.24 -9.79 -1.82
N ASP A 48 -5.37 -10.37 -2.63
CA ASP A 48 -4.29 -9.62 -3.29
C ASP A 48 -4.90 -8.54 -4.19
N VAL A 49 -4.20 -7.42 -4.40
CA VAL A 49 -4.65 -6.35 -5.30
C VAL A 49 -3.62 -6.19 -6.41
N VAL A 50 -4.03 -6.40 -7.65
CA VAL A 50 -3.14 -6.31 -8.82
C VAL A 50 -3.79 -5.43 -9.88
N ILE A 51 -3.33 -4.19 -9.96
CA ILE A 51 -3.80 -3.21 -10.94
C ILE A 51 -2.70 -3.01 -11.99
N ASN A 52 -3.05 -3.23 -13.26
CA ASN A 52 -2.15 -3.00 -14.38
C ASN A 52 -2.81 -2.05 -15.40
N GLY A 53 -2.04 -1.13 -15.99
CA GLY A 53 -2.57 -0.22 -16.99
C GLY A 53 -1.56 0.77 -17.56
N ASP A 54 -2.08 1.82 -18.18
CA ASP A 54 -1.33 2.91 -18.81
C ASP A 54 -1.72 4.29 -18.25
N ASN A 55 -2.53 4.30 -17.19
CA ASN A 55 -3.06 5.48 -16.52
C ASN A 55 -2.54 5.59 -15.07
N LYS A 56 -2.94 6.66 -14.37
CA LYS A 56 -2.74 6.81 -12.93
C LYS A 56 -3.29 5.60 -12.18
N ILE A 57 -2.59 5.14 -11.16
CA ILE A 57 -3.05 4.07 -10.27
C ILE A 57 -2.80 4.48 -8.82
N THR A 58 -3.80 4.23 -7.98
CA THR A 58 -3.64 4.02 -6.54
C THR A 58 -4.32 2.68 -6.25
N ALA A 59 -3.55 1.63 -5.90
CA ALA A 59 -4.11 0.29 -5.78
C ALA A 59 -4.93 0.11 -4.50
N VAL A 60 -4.44 0.62 -3.37
CA VAL A 60 -5.16 0.63 -2.10
C VAL A 60 -5.17 2.02 -1.49
N THR A 61 -6.35 2.50 -1.09
CA THR A 61 -6.52 3.74 -0.33
C THR A 61 -6.92 3.41 1.10
N ILE A 62 -6.22 3.97 2.09
CA ILE A 62 -6.58 3.91 3.50
C ILE A 62 -7.12 5.29 3.90
N GLU A 63 -8.42 5.36 4.17
CA GLU A 63 -9.09 6.60 4.61
C GLU A 63 -9.32 6.58 6.11
N THR A 64 -8.71 7.54 6.82
CA THR A 64 -8.78 7.62 8.28
C THR A 64 -9.77 8.65 8.79
N SER A 65 -10.33 9.50 7.92
CA SER A 65 -11.18 10.65 8.31
C SER A 65 -12.44 10.29 9.09
N ASP A 66 -13.05 9.15 8.75
CA ASP A 66 -14.36 8.75 9.28
C ASP A 66 -14.25 7.91 10.55
N SER A 67 -13.01 7.66 11.02
CA SER A 67 -12.78 6.92 12.25
C SER A 67 -12.98 7.83 13.45
N ASP A 68 -13.78 7.43 14.44
CA ASP A 68 -13.87 8.16 15.70
C ASP A 68 -12.56 8.05 16.52
N LYS A 69 -11.80 6.98 16.30
CA LYS A 69 -10.57 6.59 17.03
C LYS A 69 -9.40 6.39 16.08
N ASP A 70 -8.30 5.87 16.60
CA ASP A 70 -7.20 5.37 15.77
C ASP A 70 -7.70 4.18 14.93
N LEU A 71 -7.34 4.14 13.65
CA LEU A 71 -7.69 3.06 12.74
C LEU A 71 -6.65 1.94 12.82
N ASN A 72 -7.08 0.68 12.85
CA ASN A 72 -6.17 -0.46 12.79
C ASN A 72 -6.49 -1.30 11.55
N VAL A 73 -5.60 -1.25 10.56
CA VAL A 73 -5.72 -1.92 9.27
C VAL A 73 -4.84 -3.18 9.24
N THR A 74 -5.30 -4.24 8.56
CA THR A 74 -4.53 -5.47 8.38
C THR A 74 -4.52 -5.88 6.91
N PHE A 75 -3.34 -6.12 6.34
CA PHE A 75 -3.19 -6.64 4.97
C PHE A 75 -3.28 -8.16 4.88
N GLY A 76 -3.19 -8.87 6.01
CA GLY A 76 -3.44 -10.32 6.04
C GLY A 76 -2.40 -11.17 5.29
N GLY A 77 -1.24 -10.60 4.95
CA GLY A 77 -0.26 -11.25 4.09
C GLY A 77 -0.55 -11.11 2.59
N HIS A 78 -1.57 -10.34 2.21
CA HIS A 78 -1.91 -10.11 0.81
C HIS A 78 -0.98 -9.09 0.14
N ASP A 79 -0.61 -9.39 -1.10
CA ASP A 79 0.25 -8.52 -1.89
C ASP A 79 -0.57 -7.42 -2.59
N ILE A 80 0.05 -6.23 -2.71
CA ILE A 80 -0.52 -5.08 -3.42
C ILE A 80 0.44 -4.71 -4.54
N THR A 81 -0.04 -4.66 -5.77
CA THR A 81 0.76 -4.30 -6.95
C THR A 81 0.03 -3.28 -7.81
N ALA A 82 0.63 -2.10 -7.94
CA ALA A 82 0.29 -1.08 -8.92
C ALA A 82 1.35 -1.06 -10.02
N ALA A 83 0.99 -1.44 -11.25
CA ALA A 83 1.89 -1.43 -12.40
C ALA A 83 1.32 -0.55 -13.51
N SER A 84 2.06 0.48 -13.94
CA SER A 84 1.60 1.32 -15.05
C SER A 84 2.70 1.92 -15.91
N THR A 85 2.43 1.99 -17.21
CA THR A 85 3.26 2.68 -18.21
C THR A 85 2.91 4.16 -18.36
N VAL A 86 2.08 4.72 -17.47
CA VAL A 86 1.73 6.14 -17.49
C VAL A 86 2.99 7.00 -17.42
N ASN A 87 3.11 7.97 -18.33
CA ASN A 87 4.34 8.74 -18.45
C ASN A 87 4.39 9.94 -17.50
N GLN A 88 3.30 10.70 -17.40
CA GLN A 88 3.20 11.95 -16.64
C GLN A 88 2.02 11.92 -15.64
N ASP A 89 1.95 10.84 -14.88
CA ASP A 89 1.06 10.74 -13.72
C ASP A 89 1.65 9.74 -12.73
N PHE A 90 1.07 9.68 -11.53
CA PHE A 90 1.59 8.90 -10.43
C PHE A 90 1.11 7.44 -10.45
N VAL A 91 1.95 6.56 -9.89
CA VAL A 91 1.63 5.15 -9.66
C VAL A 91 1.92 4.88 -8.18
N GLU A 92 0.87 4.56 -7.45
CA GLU A 92 0.87 4.43 -5.99
C GLU A 92 0.40 3.03 -5.61
N GLY A 93 1.17 2.33 -4.78
CA GLY A 93 0.73 1.06 -4.19
C GLY A 93 -0.37 1.31 -3.16
N VAL A 94 0.01 1.99 -2.08
CA VAL A 94 -0.88 2.40 -1.00
C VAL A 94 -0.90 3.92 -0.88
N LYS A 95 -2.07 4.51 -0.65
CA LYS A 95 -2.22 5.90 -0.22
C LYS A 95 -2.92 5.96 1.14
N VAL A 96 -2.36 6.72 2.09
CA VAL A 96 -2.92 6.94 3.42
C VAL A 96 -3.36 8.40 3.54
N SER A 97 -4.66 8.60 3.70
CA SER A 97 -5.31 9.91 3.73
C SER A 97 -6.21 10.08 4.96
N GLY A 98 -6.60 11.32 5.25
CA GLY A 98 -7.43 11.67 6.41
C GLY A 98 -6.63 12.30 7.55
N ASN A 99 -7.15 12.26 8.76
CA ASN A 99 -6.60 13.04 9.89
C ASN A 99 -6.51 12.25 11.21
N LYS A 100 -6.75 10.94 11.17
CA LYS A 100 -6.67 10.08 12.35
C LYS A 100 -5.46 9.17 12.25
N ASN A 101 -4.95 8.77 13.42
CA ASN A 101 -3.82 7.85 13.48
C ASN A 101 -4.22 6.51 12.88
N VAL A 102 -3.25 5.83 12.29
CA VAL A 102 -3.45 4.49 11.74
C VAL A 102 -2.28 3.58 12.05
N VAL A 103 -2.63 2.34 12.42
CA VAL A 103 -1.70 1.22 12.49
C VAL A 103 -1.96 0.31 11.30
N ILE A 104 -0.92 0.08 10.49
CA ILE A 104 -0.95 -0.78 9.31
C ILE A 104 -0.18 -2.06 9.65
N ASN A 105 -0.89 -3.18 9.74
CA ASN A 105 -0.30 -4.49 9.96
C ASN A 105 -0.06 -5.16 8.61
N ALA A 106 1.17 -5.02 8.09
CA ALA A 106 1.59 -5.44 6.76
C ALA A 106 2.56 -6.63 6.79
N THR A 107 2.62 -7.37 7.90
CA THR A 107 3.49 -8.56 8.01
C THR A 107 3.22 -9.52 6.86
N ASP A 108 4.29 -10.06 6.29
CA ASP A 108 4.31 -10.96 5.12
C ASP A 108 3.69 -10.39 3.83
N SER A 109 3.34 -9.09 3.79
CA SER A 109 2.78 -8.43 2.60
C SER A 109 3.85 -7.68 1.81
N THR A 110 3.82 -7.76 0.48
CA THR A 110 4.62 -6.94 -0.42
C THR A 110 3.76 -5.88 -1.10
N ILE A 111 4.15 -4.62 -0.96
CA ILE A 111 3.48 -3.46 -1.56
C ILE A 111 4.37 -2.92 -2.67
N THR A 112 3.91 -3.01 -3.91
CA THR A 112 4.69 -2.68 -5.11
C THR A 112 4.05 -1.54 -5.90
N ALA A 113 4.86 -0.54 -6.24
CA ALA A 113 4.55 0.42 -7.30
C ALA A 113 5.61 0.35 -8.40
N GLN A 114 5.22 0.07 -9.63
CA GLN A 114 6.18 -0.14 -10.72
C GLN A 114 5.68 0.26 -12.11
N GLY A 115 6.58 0.15 -13.08
CA GLY A 115 6.34 0.41 -14.49
C GLY A 115 7.09 1.63 -14.97
N GLU A 116 7.32 1.71 -16.28
CA GLU A 116 8.21 2.71 -16.86
C GLU A 116 7.50 4.03 -17.18
N GLY A 117 7.98 5.13 -16.62
CA GLY A 117 7.47 6.46 -16.92
C GLY A 117 8.28 7.58 -16.28
N THR A 118 8.08 8.80 -16.75
CA THR A 118 8.83 9.96 -16.26
C THR A 118 8.52 10.29 -14.81
N TYR A 119 7.25 10.18 -14.40
CA TYR A 119 6.81 10.49 -13.03
C TYR A 119 7.18 9.39 -12.04
N VAL A 120 7.18 9.72 -10.74
CA VAL A 120 7.60 8.80 -9.69
C VAL A 120 6.64 7.62 -9.50
N ARG A 121 7.18 6.45 -9.18
CA ARG A 121 6.45 5.27 -8.68
C ARG A 121 6.65 5.22 -7.18
N THR A 122 5.57 5.25 -6.40
CA THR A 122 5.67 5.33 -4.94
C THR A 122 4.96 4.14 -4.29
N ALA A 123 5.67 3.30 -3.53
CA ALA A 123 5.03 2.15 -2.91
C ALA A 123 3.97 2.57 -1.87
N MET A 124 4.24 3.61 -1.08
CA MET A 124 3.27 4.23 -0.18
C MET A 124 3.37 5.76 -0.13
N VAL A 125 2.23 6.44 -0.29
CA VAL A 125 2.10 7.89 -0.11
C VAL A 125 1.29 8.17 1.16
N ILE A 126 1.77 9.08 2.00
CA ILE A 126 1.08 9.50 3.23
C ILE A 126 0.83 11.00 3.14
N ASP A 127 -0.41 11.40 2.87
CA ASP A 127 -0.86 12.79 3.01
C ASP A 127 -1.77 12.98 4.24
N SER A 128 -2.07 11.90 4.96
CA SER A 128 -2.78 11.95 6.23
C SER A 128 -2.03 12.80 7.25
N THR A 129 -2.74 13.58 8.06
CA THR A 129 -2.13 14.36 9.16
C THR A 129 -2.00 13.57 10.46
N GLY A 130 -2.51 12.34 10.52
CA GLY A 130 -2.40 11.47 11.69
C GLY A 130 -1.05 10.74 11.77
N ASP A 131 -0.80 10.12 12.92
CA ASP A 131 0.35 9.24 13.12
C ASP A 131 0.18 7.96 12.29
N VAL A 132 1.26 7.48 11.68
CA VAL A 132 1.26 6.24 10.90
C VAL A 132 2.28 5.27 11.49
N VAL A 133 1.79 4.12 11.95
CA VAL A 133 2.63 3.01 12.41
C VAL A 133 2.50 1.85 11.42
N VAL A 134 3.62 1.32 10.96
CA VAL A 134 3.68 0.16 10.06
C VAL A 134 4.37 -0.99 10.78
N ASN A 135 3.71 -2.14 10.85
CA ASN A 135 4.24 -3.37 11.42
C ASN A 135 4.49 -4.40 10.30
N GLY A 136 5.75 -4.67 10.01
CA GLY A 136 6.19 -5.52 8.90
C GLY A 136 6.13 -4.82 7.55
N GLY A 137 5.87 -5.59 6.49
CA GLY A 137 5.71 -5.10 5.13
C GLY A 137 7.01 -4.97 4.34
N ASN A 138 6.93 -5.27 3.05
CA ASN A 138 8.00 -5.05 2.08
C ASN A 138 7.55 -4.05 1.01
N PHE A 139 8.04 -2.82 1.08
CA PHE A 139 7.68 -1.72 0.18
C PHE A 139 8.68 -1.64 -0.99
N VAL A 140 8.19 -1.96 -2.19
CA VAL A 140 9.00 -2.08 -3.40
C VAL A 140 8.57 -1.02 -4.41
N ALA A 141 9.52 -0.24 -4.91
CA ALA A 141 9.27 0.73 -5.96
C ALA A 141 10.27 0.54 -7.11
N LYS A 142 9.77 0.48 -8.35
CA LYS A 142 10.63 0.27 -9.55
C LYS A 142 10.24 1.17 -10.71
N ASN A 143 11.22 1.87 -11.28
CA ASN A 143 11.02 2.70 -12.46
C ASN A 143 12.37 2.94 -13.16
N GLU A 144 12.69 2.17 -14.19
CA GLU A 144 14.00 2.29 -14.86
C GLU A 144 14.14 3.62 -15.64
N LYS A 145 13.03 4.28 -15.98
CA LYS A 145 12.97 5.54 -16.71
C LYS A 145 13.05 6.76 -15.80
N GLY A 146 12.22 6.81 -14.76
CA GLY A 146 12.09 7.94 -13.83
C GLY A 146 12.58 7.63 -12.42
N SER A 147 12.01 8.32 -11.43
CA SER A 147 12.29 8.03 -10.01
C SER A 147 11.39 6.92 -9.46
N ALA A 148 11.87 6.22 -8.44
CA ALA A 148 11.10 5.30 -7.62
C ALA A 148 11.28 5.61 -6.14
N THR A 149 10.17 5.66 -5.41
CA THR A 149 10.12 6.02 -3.99
C THR A 149 9.48 4.92 -3.16
N GLY A 150 10.08 4.52 -2.05
CA GLY A 150 9.46 3.59 -1.10
C GLY A 150 8.26 4.24 -0.42
N ILE A 151 8.53 5.18 0.48
CA ILE A 151 7.51 5.90 1.26
C ILE A 151 7.67 7.40 1.07
N SER A 152 6.59 8.11 0.78
CA SER A 152 6.54 9.58 0.65
C SER A 152 5.69 10.20 1.78
N LEU A 153 6.25 11.18 2.49
CA LEU A 153 5.59 11.93 3.57
C LEU A 153 5.17 13.32 3.06
N GLU A 154 3.88 13.46 2.77
CA GLU A 154 3.31 14.60 2.04
C GLU A 154 2.32 15.42 2.87
N ALA A 155 2.07 15.06 4.14
CA ALA A 155 1.25 15.88 5.00
C ALA A 155 1.87 17.26 5.21
N THR A 156 1.04 18.30 5.11
CA THR A 156 1.49 19.70 5.11
C THR A 156 2.15 20.11 6.43
N THR A 157 1.73 19.53 7.55
CA THR A 157 2.24 19.80 8.91
C THR A 157 3.36 18.86 9.36
N GLY A 158 3.73 17.89 8.51
CA GLY A 158 4.59 16.76 8.88
C GLY A 158 3.82 15.61 9.54
N ASN A 159 4.53 14.48 9.71
CA ASN A 159 4.00 13.20 10.13
C ASN A 159 4.85 12.56 11.22
N ASN A 160 4.22 11.77 12.08
CA ASN A 160 4.91 10.76 12.87
C ASN A 160 4.82 9.42 12.12
N LEU A 161 5.92 8.97 11.52
CA LEU A 161 6.04 7.67 10.87
C LEU A 161 6.88 6.73 11.75
N THR A 162 6.32 5.58 12.11
CA THR A 162 7.07 4.50 12.78
C THR A 162 7.03 3.23 11.95
N LEU A 163 8.20 2.71 11.60
CA LEU A 163 8.39 1.46 10.86
C LEU A 163 8.98 0.41 11.82
N ASN A 164 8.26 -0.69 12.03
CA ASN A 164 8.64 -1.79 12.91
C ASN A 164 8.80 -3.07 12.09
N GLY A 165 10.03 -3.56 11.90
CA GLY A 165 10.25 -4.76 11.08
C GLY A 165 9.97 -4.57 9.59
N THR A 166 10.00 -3.33 9.09
CA THR A 166 9.62 -3.00 7.71
C THR A 166 10.82 -3.08 6.77
N THR A 167 10.60 -3.57 5.55
CA THR A 167 11.61 -3.57 4.48
C THR A 167 11.24 -2.56 3.40
N ILE A 168 12.22 -1.82 2.87
CA ILE A 168 12.04 -0.90 1.74
C ILE A 168 13.08 -1.19 0.65
N ASN A 169 12.64 -1.23 -0.60
CA ASN A 169 13.48 -1.44 -1.77
C ASN A 169 13.03 -0.55 -2.94
N ALA A 170 13.59 0.65 -3.02
CA ALA A 170 13.31 1.62 -4.08
C ALA A 170 14.43 1.59 -5.13
N GLN A 171 14.07 1.37 -6.41
CA GLN A 171 14.99 1.25 -7.53
C GLN A 171 14.46 2.02 -8.75
N GLY A 172 14.82 3.30 -8.82
CA GLY A 172 14.57 4.10 -10.01
C GLY A 172 15.77 4.17 -10.95
N ASN A 173 15.72 5.10 -11.90
CA ASN A 173 16.78 5.31 -12.87
C ASN A 173 18.09 5.74 -12.18
N LYS A 174 19.10 4.88 -12.24
CA LYS A 174 20.43 5.10 -11.65
C LYS A 174 21.20 6.27 -12.26
N SER A 175 20.76 6.76 -13.43
CA SER A 175 21.33 7.96 -14.05
C SER A 175 20.98 9.23 -13.27
N TYR A 176 19.96 9.18 -12.41
CA TYR A 176 19.57 10.28 -11.52
C TYR A 176 20.10 10.02 -10.12
N SER A 177 20.78 11.00 -9.53
CA SER A 177 21.29 10.91 -8.16
C SER A 177 20.17 10.72 -7.13
N ASN A 178 18.99 11.26 -7.42
CA ASN A 178 17.75 11.13 -6.66
C ASN A 178 16.75 10.17 -7.34
N GLY A 179 17.25 9.24 -8.16
CA GLY A 179 16.39 8.28 -8.86
C GLY A 179 15.78 7.24 -7.93
N SER A 180 16.44 6.92 -6.82
CA SER A 180 15.99 5.90 -5.87
C SER A 180 15.94 6.45 -4.45
N THR A 181 14.73 6.61 -3.91
CA THR A 181 14.52 7.18 -2.58
C THR A 181 13.70 6.22 -1.73
N ALA A 182 14.26 5.65 -0.68
CA ALA A 182 13.52 4.78 0.23
C ALA A 182 12.47 5.57 1.02
N ILE A 183 12.84 6.72 1.59
CA ILE A 183 11.94 7.61 2.33
C ILE A 183 12.12 9.04 1.82
N PHE A 184 11.04 9.64 1.34
CA PHE A 184 11.02 10.99 0.80
C PHE A 184 10.18 11.90 1.71
N ALA A 185 10.82 12.86 2.37
CA ALA A 185 10.20 13.83 3.25
C ALA A 185 10.52 15.25 2.72
N GLN A 186 9.66 15.74 1.83
CA GLN A 186 9.78 17.07 1.25
C GLN A 186 8.66 17.98 1.73
N LYS A 187 9.00 19.24 2.04
CA LYS A 187 8.03 20.31 2.24
C LYS A 187 8.22 21.40 1.18
N GLY A 188 7.13 21.76 0.52
CA GLY A 188 7.13 22.67 -0.64
C GLY A 188 7.66 22.03 -1.91
N ASN A 189 7.67 22.78 -3.00
CA ASN A 189 8.24 22.36 -4.28
C ASN A 189 8.64 23.58 -5.12
N LEU A 190 9.19 23.35 -6.31
CA LEU A 190 9.65 24.43 -7.19
C LEU A 190 8.53 25.36 -7.66
N LEU A 191 7.29 24.87 -7.76
CA LEU A 191 6.13 25.67 -8.17
C LEU A 191 5.61 26.51 -7.00
N GLN A 192 5.57 25.92 -5.81
CA GLN A 192 5.01 26.50 -4.61
C GLN A 192 5.95 26.26 -3.43
N GLY A 193 6.69 27.30 -3.05
CA GLY A 193 7.58 27.26 -1.89
C GLY A 193 6.80 27.04 -0.59
N PHE A 194 7.40 26.32 0.37
CA PHE A 194 6.82 26.04 1.68
C PHE A 194 6.85 27.27 2.59
N ASP A 195 5.70 27.62 3.17
CA ASP A 195 5.55 28.71 4.14
C ASP A 195 4.97 28.16 5.45
N GLY A 196 5.77 28.18 6.50
CA GLY A 196 5.42 27.60 7.80
C GLY A 196 6.51 26.66 8.33
N ASP A 197 6.16 25.95 9.39
CA ASP A 197 6.97 24.94 10.03
C ASP A 197 6.31 23.56 9.96
N ALA A 198 7.13 22.53 9.72
CA ALA A 198 6.69 21.14 9.77
C ALA A 198 7.76 20.29 10.46
N THR A 199 7.31 19.26 11.18
CA THR A 199 8.18 18.27 11.81
C THR A 199 7.77 16.87 11.36
N ASP A 200 8.68 16.17 10.68
CA ASP A 200 8.54 14.74 10.40
C ASP A 200 9.34 13.95 11.45
N ASN A 201 8.68 13.14 12.27
CA ASN A 201 9.32 12.21 13.20
C ASN A 201 9.32 10.82 12.56
N ILE A 202 10.50 10.35 12.14
CA ILE A 202 10.64 9.11 11.37
C ILE A 202 11.44 8.12 12.21
N THR A 203 10.82 7.00 12.58
CA THR A 203 11.48 5.92 13.34
C THR A 203 11.57 4.65 12.51
N LEU A 204 12.78 4.11 12.40
CA LEU A 204 13.05 2.76 11.91
C LEU A 204 13.49 1.90 13.10
N ALA A 205 12.68 0.92 13.46
CA ALA A 205 12.96 -0.08 14.48
C ALA A 205 13.01 -1.45 13.82
N ASP A 206 14.14 -2.17 13.96
CA ASP A 206 14.38 -3.47 13.32
C ASP A 206 14.01 -3.49 11.82
N SER A 207 14.18 -2.35 11.14
CA SER A 207 13.75 -2.14 9.76
C SER A 207 14.93 -2.14 8.80
N ASN A 208 14.69 -2.49 7.54
CA ASN A 208 15.74 -2.67 6.55
C ASN A 208 15.47 -1.87 5.26
N ILE A 209 16.30 -0.88 4.97
CA ILE A 209 16.35 -0.25 3.66
C ILE A 209 17.37 -0.99 2.81
N ILE A 210 16.88 -1.84 1.90
CA ILE A 210 17.73 -2.61 0.96
C ILE A 210 18.34 -1.69 -0.09
N ASN A 211 17.54 -0.78 -0.65
CA ASN A 211 17.95 0.15 -1.69
C ASN A 211 17.13 1.45 -1.64
N GLY A 212 17.76 2.56 -2.00
CA GLY A 212 17.19 3.90 -2.01
C GLY A 212 17.69 4.76 -0.86
N GLY A 213 17.89 6.06 -1.11
CA GLY A 213 18.33 7.02 -0.09
C GLY A 213 17.20 7.52 0.81
N ILE A 214 17.53 8.33 1.81
CA ILE A 214 16.56 9.11 2.58
C ILE A 214 16.75 10.58 2.21
N GLU A 215 15.68 11.23 1.75
CA GLU A 215 15.71 12.64 1.37
C GLU A 215 14.83 13.46 2.31
N THR A 216 15.46 14.39 3.04
CA THR A 216 14.79 15.32 3.96
C THR A 216 15.04 16.74 3.47
N ILE A 217 14.02 17.38 2.90
CA ILE A 217 14.20 18.62 2.14
C ILE A 217 13.08 19.63 2.44
N VAL A 218 13.44 20.91 2.42
CA VAL A 218 12.50 22.03 2.34
C VAL A 218 12.82 22.88 1.12
N THR A 219 11.82 23.10 0.28
CA THR A 219 11.89 24.05 -0.83
C THR A 219 11.04 25.25 -0.45
N ALA A 220 11.64 26.26 0.18
CA ALA A 220 10.92 27.45 0.67
C ALA A 220 10.66 28.49 -0.43
N GLY A 221 11.42 28.51 -1.52
CA GLY A 221 11.31 29.56 -2.54
C GLY A 221 11.50 30.95 -1.94
N ASN A 222 10.47 31.80 -2.03
CA ASN A 222 10.46 33.15 -1.42
C ASN A 222 9.71 33.23 -0.09
N LYS A 223 9.44 32.09 0.55
CA LYS A 223 8.70 31.95 1.82
C LYS A 223 9.63 31.66 2.98
N THR A 224 9.08 31.61 4.19
CA THR A 224 9.80 31.13 5.36
C THR A 224 9.42 29.68 5.61
N GLY A 225 10.19 28.75 5.06
CA GLY A 225 9.97 27.31 5.23
C GLY A 225 10.94 26.72 6.24
N ILE A 226 10.41 26.11 7.30
CA ILE A 226 11.18 25.38 8.32
C ILE A 226 10.74 23.92 8.30
N HIS A 227 11.69 23.02 8.08
CA HIS A 227 11.42 21.59 8.13
C HIS A 227 12.42 20.93 9.08
N THR A 228 11.90 20.33 10.15
CA THR A 228 12.70 19.52 11.07
C THR A 228 12.38 18.06 10.84
N VAL A 229 13.41 17.23 10.70
CA VAL A 229 13.24 15.77 10.65
C VAL A 229 13.99 15.14 11.82
N ASN A 230 13.24 14.47 12.69
CA ASN A 230 13.82 13.63 13.74
C ASN A 230 13.89 12.20 13.22
N LEU A 231 15.03 11.84 12.61
CA LEU A 231 15.26 10.49 12.09
C LEU A 231 15.92 9.61 13.15
N ASN A 232 15.20 8.59 13.61
CA ASN A 232 15.66 7.63 14.60
C ASN A 232 15.82 6.24 13.98
N ILE A 233 17.06 5.76 13.89
CA ILE A 233 17.39 4.42 13.37
C ILE A 233 17.88 3.58 14.55
N LYS A 234 17.12 2.55 14.93
CA LYS A 234 17.35 1.80 16.16
C LYS A 234 17.06 0.31 16.01
N ASP A 235 17.29 -0.42 17.10
CA ASP A 235 16.86 -1.81 17.29
C ASP A 235 17.33 -2.77 16.18
N GLY A 236 18.56 -2.59 15.70
CA GLY A 236 19.15 -3.46 14.67
C GLY A 236 18.82 -3.08 13.23
N SER A 237 18.18 -1.93 13.00
CA SER A 237 17.87 -1.46 11.65
C SER A 237 19.10 -1.33 10.74
N VAL A 238 18.91 -1.60 9.44
CA VAL A 238 19.97 -1.63 8.43
C VAL A 238 19.61 -0.69 7.28
N ILE A 239 20.61 0.01 6.75
CA ILE A 239 20.49 0.82 5.53
C ILE A 239 21.64 0.44 4.59
N GLY A 240 21.28 -0.05 3.41
CA GLY A 240 22.21 -0.45 2.38
C GLY A 240 23.02 -1.70 2.73
N ALA A 241 24.15 -1.86 2.05
CA ALA A 241 25.10 -2.95 2.26
C ALA A 241 26.53 -2.49 1.93
N ALA A 242 27.54 -3.31 2.22
CA ALA A 242 28.94 -2.98 1.96
C ALA A 242 29.23 -2.60 0.49
N ASN A 243 28.50 -3.21 -0.45
CA ASN A 243 28.58 -2.94 -1.88
C ASN A 243 27.40 -2.08 -2.39
N ASN A 244 26.59 -1.51 -1.50
CA ASN A 244 25.41 -0.71 -1.81
C ASN A 244 25.23 0.40 -0.76
N LYS A 245 26.07 1.43 -0.83
CA LYS A 245 26.06 2.58 0.09
C LYS A 245 25.00 3.60 -0.31
#